data_AF-A0A2E8K0C6-F1
#
_entry.id   AF-A0A2E8K0C6-F1
#
_cell.length_a   1.000
_cell.length_b   1.000
_cell.length_c   1.000
_cell.angle_alpha   90.00
_cell.angle_beta   90.00
_cell.angle_gamma   90.00
#
_symmetry.space_group_name_H-M   'P 1'
#
loop_
_entity.id
_entity.type
_entity.pdbx_description
1 polymer ?
#
loop_
_entity_poly.entity_id
_entity_poly.type
_entity_poly.pdbx_seq_one_letter_code
_entity_poly.pdbx_strand_id
1 'polypeptide(L)'
;MRCHAIEGQGGDAGPSLAGIGARGDRANILQSIVDPHAVIVEGYGEASAMPNMKPLLTPREVRDLVAYLATLTDEDDGGGH
;
A
#
# COMPACT_ATOMS: atom_id res chain seq x y z
N MET A 1 2.83 9.68 6.36
CA MET A 1 1.81 8.88 5.65
C MET A 1 0.44 9.49 5.96
N ARG A 2 -0.34 9.96 4.98
CA ARG A 2 -1.59 10.72 5.23
C ARG A 2 -2.88 9.93 5.03
N CYS A 3 -2.86 8.89 4.19
CA CYS A 3 -4.08 8.13 3.85
C CYS A 3 -4.13 6.74 4.46
N HIS A 4 -2.96 6.17 4.77
CA HIS A 4 -2.85 4.82 5.29
C HIS A 4 -2.17 4.85 6.65
N ALA A 5 -2.46 3.84 7.47
CA ALA A 5 -1.77 3.59 8.72
C ALA A 5 -0.81 2.41 8.56
N ILE A 6 0.37 2.51 9.17
CA ILE A 6 1.26 1.39 9.46
C ILE A 6 1.35 1.33 10.99
N GLU A 7 1.00 0.18 11.57
CA GLU A 7 1.11 -0.06 13.01
C GLU A 7 0.45 1.02 13.88
N GLY A 8 -0.72 1.49 13.44
CA GLY A 8 -1.49 2.52 14.15
C GLY A 8 -0.99 3.95 13.94
N GLN A 9 0.09 4.17 13.17
CA GLN A 9 0.60 5.49 12.81
C GLN A 9 0.25 5.85 11.35
N GLY A 10 -0.42 6.98 11.15
CA GLY A 10 -0.78 7.47 9.83
C GLY A 10 -2.21 8.00 9.76
N GLY A 11 -2.89 7.75 8.64
CA GLY A 11 -4.30 8.13 8.41
C GLY A 11 -5.20 6.93 8.15
N ASP A 12 -6.50 7.13 8.27
CA ASP A 12 -7.56 6.12 8.16
C ASP A 12 -8.44 6.29 6.90
N ALA A 13 -8.09 7.23 6.02
CA ALA A 13 -8.80 7.47 4.75
C ALA A 13 -8.77 6.25 3.80
N GLY A 14 -7.76 5.39 3.94
CA GLY A 14 -7.60 4.13 3.23
C GLY A 14 -7.39 2.96 4.21
N PRO A 15 -7.41 1.70 3.73
CA PRO A 15 -7.18 0.53 4.56
C PRO A 15 -5.76 0.53 5.13
N SER A 16 -5.60 -0.03 6.33
CA SER A 16 -4.29 -0.19 6.97
C SER A 16 -3.32 -0.95 6.06
N LEU A 17 -2.04 -0.56 6.08
CA LEU A 17 -0.94 -1.23 5.41
C LEU A 17 -0.17 -2.15 6.37
N ALA A 18 -0.46 -2.12 7.68
CA ALA A 18 0.12 -3.06 8.64
C ALA A 18 -0.14 -4.50 8.17
N GLY A 19 0.89 -5.36 8.10
CA GLY A 19 0.77 -6.75 7.65
C GLY A 19 0.46 -6.95 6.15
N ILE A 20 0.53 -5.90 5.31
CA ILE A 20 0.13 -6.02 3.89
C ILE A 20 0.99 -7.01 3.12
N GLY A 21 2.26 -7.17 3.51
CA GLY A 21 3.17 -8.16 2.94
C GLY A 21 2.77 -9.61 3.24
N ALA A 22 2.02 -9.85 4.33
CA ALA A 22 1.54 -11.18 4.70
C ALA A 22 0.20 -11.54 4.04
N ARG A 23 -0.70 -10.56 3.85
CA ARG A 23 -2.04 -10.80 3.26
C ARG A 23 -2.13 -10.55 1.75
N GLY A 24 -1.24 -9.73 1.19
CA GLY A 24 -1.29 -9.28 -0.19
C GLY A 24 -0.13 -9.82 -1.01
N ASP A 25 -0.42 -10.31 -2.22
CA ASP A 25 0.65 -10.59 -3.17
C ASP A 25 1.24 -9.30 -3.78
N ARG A 26 2.48 -9.38 -4.29
CA ARG A 26 3.19 -8.24 -4.88
C ARG A 26 2.46 -7.63 -6.08
N ALA A 27 1.67 -8.43 -6.80
CA ALA A 27 0.96 -7.96 -7.99
C ALA A 27 -0.23 -7.07 -7.58
N ASN A 28 -0.96 -7.44 -6.52
CA ASN A 28 -2.04 -6.65 -5.95
C ASN A 28 -1.53 -5.33 -5.38
N ILE A 29 -0.39 -5.35 -4.68
CA ILE A 29 0.25 -4.12 -4.18
C ILE A 29 0.64 -3.20 -5.35
N LEU A 30 1.26 -3.76 -6.39
CA LEU A 30 1.63 -3.01 -7.59
C LEU A 30 0.40 -2.41 -8.28
N GLN A 31 -0.64 -3.22 -8.49
CA GLN A 31 -1.88 -2.79 -9.14
C GLN A 31 -2.50 -1.62 -8.38
N SER A 32 -2.64 -1.70 -7.05
CA SER A 32 -3.19 -0.61 -6.24
C SER A 32 -2.40 0.70 -6.37
N ILE A 33 -1.09 0.65 -6.64
CA ILE A 33 -0.26 1.85 -6.83
C ILE A 33 -0.48 2.48 -8.22
N VAL A 34 -0.53 1.65 -9.27
CA VAL A 34 -0.52 2.12 -10.68
C VAL A 34 -1.90 2.24 -11.30
N ASP A 35 -2.89 1.53 -10.73
CA ASP A 35 -4.28 1.50 -11.12
C ASP A 35 -5.18 1.26 -9.87
N PRO A 36 -5.31 2.28 -8.99
CA PRO A 36 -6.05 2.16 -7.73
C PRO A 36 -7.56 1.93 -7.90
N HIS A 37 -8.09 2.07 -9.12
CA HIS A 37 -9.51 1.84 -9.42
C HIS A 37 -9.80 0.42 -9.89
N ALA A 38 -8.78 -0.40 -10.18
CA ALA A 38 -8.95 -1.77 -10.66
C ALA A 38 -9.60 -2.69 -9.62
N VAL A 39 -9.26 -2.50 -8.34
CA VAL A 39 -9.83 -3.25 -7.21
C VAL A 39 -10.05 -2.29 -6.06
N ILE A 40 -11.28 -2.25 -5.54
CA ILE A 40 -11.66 -1.43 -4.39
C ILE A 40 -12.08 -2.38 -3.27
N VAL A 41 -11.53 -2.15 -2.08
CA VAL A 41 -11.85 -2.94 -0.89
C VAL A 41 -13.25 -2.55 -0.40
N GLU A 42 -14.01 -3.54 0.07
CA GLU A 42 -15.32 -3.31 0.68
C GLU A 42 -15.22 -2.24 1.79
N GLY A 43 -16.20 -1.34 1.84
CA GLY A 43 -16.23 -0.23 2.81
C GLY A 43 -15.54 1.06 2.38
N TYR A 44 -14.85 1.09 1.23
CA TYR A 44 -14.14 2.29 0.72
C TYR A 44 -14.85 3.00 -0.46
N GLY A 45 -16.11 2.68 -0.72
CA GLY A 45 -16.96 3.33 -1.73
C GLY A 45 -16.89 2.69 -3.11
N GLU A 46 -17.52 3.33 -4.10
CA GLU A 46 -17.60 2.84 -5.49
C GLU A 46 -16.40 3.27 -6.36
N ALA A 47 -15.63 4.26 -5.90
CA ALA A 47 -14.45 4.77 -6.58
C ALA A 47 -13.31 5.00 -5.58
N SER A 48 -12.09 4.63 -5.95
CA SER A 48 -10.91 4.85 -5.13
C SER A 48 -10.59 6.33 -4.98
N ALA A 49 -10.38 6.78 -3.74
CA ALA A 49 -9.83 8.11 -3.44
C ALA A 49 -8.30 8.15 -3.58
N MET A 50 -7.65 7.00 -3.78
CA MET A 50 -6.22 6.92 -3.95
C MET A 50 -5.84 7.49 -5.33
N PRO A 51 -4.90 8.45 -5.39
CA PRO A 51 -4.45 8.99 -6.66
C PRO A 51 -3.69 7.94 -7.45
N ASN A 52 -3.79 7.97 -8.78
CA ASN A 52 -2.92 7.18 -9.64
C ASN A 52 -1.46 7.65 -9.45
N MET A 53 -0.60 6.77 -8.93
CA MET A 53 0.78 7.13 -8.63
C MET A 53 1.72 7.00 -9.83
N LYS A 54 1.30 6.33 -10.92
CA LYS A 54 2.12 6.11 -12.12
C LYS A 54 2.68 7.40 -12.75
N PRO A 55 1.98 8.54 -12.79
CA PRO A 55 2.54 9.79 -13.31
C PRO A 55 3.52 10.46 -12.34
N LEU A 56 3.49 10.11 -11.05
CA LEU A 56 4.27 10.74 -9.99
C LEU A 56 5.56 9.99 -9.67
N LEU A 57 5.63 8.71 -10.04
CA LEU A 57 6.72 7.82 -9.69
C LEU A 57 7.37 7.24 -10.95
N THR A 58 8.68 7.09 -10.90
CA THR A 58 9.42 6.31 -11.88
C THR A 58 9.16 4.81 -11.69
N PRO A 59 9.36 3.98 -12.73
CA PRO A 59 9.27 2.52 -12.59
C PRO A 59 10.20 1.95 -11.52
N ARG A 60 11.30 2.65 -11.18
CA ARG A 60 12.21 2.23 -10.11
C ARG A 60 11.61 2.49 -8.73
N GLU A 61 11.09 3.70 -8.51
CA GLU A 61 10.43 4.04 -7.24
C GLU A 61 9.20 3.18 -7.00
N VAL A 62 8.41 2.86 -8.02
CA VAL A 62 7.28 1.93 -7.87
C VAL A 62 7.76 0.56 -7.40
N ARG A 63 8.85 0.03 -7.96
CA ARG A 63 9.41 -1.26 -7.52
C ARG A 63 9.91 -1.20 -6.08
N ASP A 64 10.57 -0.11 -5.70
CA ASP A 64 11.13 0.06 -4.36
C ASP A 64 10.00 0.20 -3.32
N LEU A 65 8.92 0.91 -3.65
CA LEU A 65 7.72 0.98 -2.81
C LEU A 65 7.03 -0.37 -2.68
N VAL A 66 6.83 -1.11 -3.78
CA VAL A 66 6.24 -2.46 -3.72
C VAL A 66 7.12 -3.38 -2.89
N ALA A 67 8.45 -3.27 -3.00
CA ALA A 67 9.38 -4.06 -2.20
C ALA A 67 9.23 -3.74 -0.71
N TYR A 68 9.24 -2.46 -0.32
CA TYR A 68 9.04 -2.04 1.07
C TYR A 68 7.67 -2.49 1.63
N LEU A 69 6.58 -2.29 0.88
CA LEU A 69 5.26 -2.73 1.34
C LEU A 69 5.18 -4.26 1.47
N ALA A 70 5.88 -5.01 0.61
CA ALA A 70 5.95 -6.46 0.69
C ALA A 70 6.75 -6.96 1.90
N THR A 71 7.59 -6.13 2.55
CA THR A 71 8.27 -6.51 3.80
C THR A 71 7.45 -6.19 5.04
N LEU A 72 6.34 -5.47 4.93
CA LEU A 72 5.44 -5.19 6.06
C LEU A 72 4.61 -6.43 6.39
N THR A 73 5.24 -7.44 6.97
CA THR A 73 4.60 -8.63 7.53
C THR A 73 4.37 -8.43 9.02
N ASP A 74 3.43 -9.15 9.63
CA ASP A 74 3.12 -9.03 11.08
C ASP A 74 4.31 -9.38 12.01
N GLU A 75 5.47 -9.76 11.45
CA GLU A 75 6.68 -10.19 12.17
C GLU A 75 7.88 -9.22 12.03
N ASP A 76 7.77 -8.12 11.26
CA ASP A 76 8.91 -7.26 10.89
C ASP A 76 8.96 -5.88 11.60
N ASP A 77 8.51 -5.78 12.85
CA ASP A 77 8.81 -4.65 13.76
C ASP A 77 10.17 -4.84 14.51
N GLY A 78 11.01 -5.79 14.06
CA GLY A 78 12.20 -6.25 14.80
C GLY A 78 13.56 -6.19 14.09
N GLY A 79 13.71 -5.46 12.98
CA GLY A 79 14.96 -5.45 12.18
C GLY A 79 15.59 -4.07 12.00
N GLY A 80 16.58 -3.74 12.83
CA GLY A 80 17.13 -2.40 12.97
C GLY A 80 18.02 -1.84 11.86
N HIS A 81 17.98 -0.51 11.73
CA HIS A 81 19.14 0.39 11.81
C HIS A 81 18.70 1.78 12.27
#